data_AF-A0A173UFV4-F1
#
_entry.id   AF-A0A173UFV4-F1
#
_cell.length_a   1.000
_cell.length_b   1.000
_cell.length_c   1.000
_cell.angle_alpha   90.00
_cell.angle_beta   90.00
_cell.angle_gamma   90.00
#
_symmetry.space_group_name_H-M   'P 1'
#
loop_
_entity.id
_entity.type
_entity.pdbx_description
1 polymer ?
#
loop_
_entity_poly.entity_id
_entity_poly.type
_entity_poly.pdbx_seq_one_letter_code
_entity_poly.pdbx_strand_id
1 'polypeptide(L)'
;MRCRVCGSNNEDGSKFCWNCGNKLTEQSETGSSSVNQPGIQQNSGDVQHNQVGTPPKQVRMPQRQVPPGGFDWENGKKMAEERLQKGKNIADGCVGQLKRVAENQTITDKLKKISKKTWGIIGACVALVLVLLIVIALHKPTVNLNDYLKVTYGGYDGGGVAYTEIDWNSMKEDFENKISYKRGMAQTGGMTPIDIIMEYTNANIEGKNEKLSNGDKVSYTWKVDKDAIAKLIKCKIKYSDGSKKVSGLKEMELFDPFKNLKVTFSGVEPNGEADIEYNGDMLSEYDFTCDKTSGLKNGDKIKISLTEDAGYYVDQYNKAPSVLEKEYKVKNLGKYLSKIKEVDTDGMNSARAKAQKSISDMVDYWSEDVTLDKVSYAGDYLQVAKDSDDYTKNYYGVIYQINAHIQPDGGQRKDVVSYYSMKFENVIVGGDGKCEIDLDEYDVPYDDFSVEVTSGDLSSGSYSFDGYQTLEELKKNYVDEVADEFDCEWDVSGKLEAVDLGVTSDYLCSYSSDRLLTDSDVEGYLNANYSEYNFPEGINIIQMIINEIYAKHGYEFTDSKLSAYFSNKTWYKSNTNKVNDMNAVSDSMSEIEKKNVDFLNSYR
;
A
#
# COMPACT_ATOMS: atom_id res chain seq x y z
N MET A 1 52.20 1.42 -7.40
CA MET A 1 51.31 0.22 -7.57
C MET A 1 50.47 0.21 -8.86
N ARG A 2 50.25 -0.95 -9.51
CA ARG A 2 49.45 -1.06 -10.76
C ARG A 2 47.96 -1.28 -10.47
N CYS A 3 47.08 -0.47 -11.05
CA CYS A 3 45.63 -0.57 -10.86
C CYS A 3 45.08 -1.86 -11.49
N ARG A 4 44.28 -2.62 -10.73
CA ARG A 4 43.67 -3.88 -11.20
C ARG A 4 42.48 -3.66 -12.13
N VAL A 5 41.90 -2.46 -12.13
CA VAL A 5 40.73 -2.13 -12.97
C VAL A 5 41.17 -1.61 -14.33
N CYS A 6 42.02 -0.58 -14.39
CA CYS A 6 42.44 0.03 -15.66
C CYS A 6 43.88 -0.29 -16.10
N GLY A 7 44.69 -0.95 -15.26
CA GLY A 7 46.06 -1.31 -15.60
C GLY A 7 47.11 -0.20 -15.49
N SER A 8 46.74 1.03 -15.11
CA SER A 8 47.66 2.16 -14.97
C SER A 8 48.63 2.01 -13.79
N ASN A 9 49.85 2.52 -13.94
CA ASN A 9 50.85 2.58 -12.88
C ASN A 9 50.59 3.81 -11.99
N ASN A 10 50.43 3.61 -10.69
CA ASN A 10 50.22 4.64 -9.68
C ASN A 10 51.44 4.69 -8.75
N GLU A 11 51.58 5.75 -7.96
CA GLU A 11 52.61 5.86 -6.94
C GLU A 11 52.43 4.78 -5.85
N ASP A 12 53.47 4.48 -5.10
CA ASP A 12 53.42 3.48 -4.04
C ASP A 12 52.76 4.09 -2.78
N GLY A 13 51.74 3.41 -2.25
CA GLY A 13 50.92 3.90 -1.14
C GLY A 13 49.68 4.71 -1.54
N SER A 14 49.46 5.02 -2.82
CA SER A 14 48.25 5.72 -3.28
C SER A 14 46.97 4.95 -2.92
N LYS A 15 46.00 5.60 -2.27
CA LYS A 15 44.70 4.99 -1.92
C LYS A 15 43.77 4.85 -3.13
N PHE A 16 43.94 5.65 -4.18
CA PHE A 16 43.09 5.69 -5.37
C PHE A 16 43.93 5.75 -6.65
N CYS A 17 43.37 5.24 -7.75
CA CYS A 17 44.04 5.23 -9.05
C CYS A 17 43.95 6.59 -9.73
N TRP A 18 45.06 7.18 -10.18
CA TRP A 18 45.01 8.47 -10.87
C TRP A 18 44.20 8.42 -12.18
N ASN A 19 44.19 7.26 -12.85
CA ASN A 19 43.55 7.12 -14.16
C ASN A 19 42.06 6.81 -14.05
N CYS A 20 41.73 5.82 -13.22
CA CYS A 20 40.36 5.31 -13.12
C CYS A 20 39.71 5.53 -11.74
N GLY A 21 40.35 6.30 -10.84
CA GLY A 21 39.92 6.68 -9.48
C GLY A 21 39.53 5.55 -8.54
N ASN A 22 39.61 4.29 -8.97
CA ASN A 22 39.31 3.12 -8.17
C ASN A 22 40.23 3.04 -6.96
N LYS A 23 39.66 2.61 -5.83
CA LYS A 23 40.41 2.39 -4.61
C LYS A 23 41.46 1.31 -4.85
N LEU A 24 42.71 1.67 -4.56
CA LEU A 24 43.87 0.82 -4.65
C LEU A 24 44.03 0.13 -3.29
N THR A 25 43.62 -1.14 -3.22
CA THR A 25 43.72 -1.91 -1.98
C THR A 25 45.12 -2.47 -1.80
N GLU A 26 45.71 -2.25 -0.62
CA GLU A 26 46.86 -3.04 -0.17
C GLU A 26 46.43 -4.49 0.10
N GLN A 27 47.31 -5.43 -0.21
CA GLN A 27 47.05 -6.86 -0.09
C GLN A 27 46.63 -7.23 1.34
N SER A 28 45.43 -7.77 1.48
CA SER A 28 45.22 -8.96 2.29
C SER A 28 44.63 -10.04 1.39
N GLU A 29 45.34 -11.16 1.30
CA GLU A 29 44.90 -12.36 0.60
C GLU A 29 43.62 -12.88 1.28
N THR A 30 42.52 -13.04 0.52
CA THR A 30 41.73 -14.28 0.43
C THR A 30 40.45 -14.10 -0.41
N GLY A 31 40.32 -14.88 -1.48
CA GLY A 31 39.09 -15.65 -1.81
C GLY A 31 37.94 -15.00 -2.61
N SER A 32 37.95 -15.22 -3.94
CA SER A 32 36.84 -15.61 -4.87
C SER A 32 35.37 -15.48 -4.39
N SER A 33 34.41 -14.95 -5.15
CA SER A 33 33.82 -15.60 -6.35
C SER A 33 32.78 -14.70 -7.07
N SER A 34 32.59 -15.00 -8.35
CA SER A 34 31.81 -14.36 -9.43
C SER A 34 30.28 -14.32 -9.33
N VAL A 35 29.68 -13.26 -9.91
CA VAL A 35 28.26 -13.07 -10.23
C VAL A 35 27.93 -13.58 -11.64
N ASN A 36 26.79 -14.26 -11.81
CA ASN A 36 26.20 -14.62 -13.11
C ASN A 36 24.82 -13.95 -13.27
N GLN A 37 24.61 -13.26 -14.40
CA GLN A 37 23.29 -12.84 -14.92
C GLN A 37 22.59 -14.02 -15.63
N PRO A 38 21.25 -13.98 -15.80
CA PRO A 38 20.57 -14.68 -16.89
C PRO A 38 19.96 -13.72 -17.92
N GLY A 39 20.18 -14.04 -19.20
CA GLY A 39 19.67 -13.34 -20.37
C GLY A 39 18.26 -13.76 -20.80
N ILE A 40 17.64 -12.86 -21.57
CA ILE A 40 16.32 -12.95 -22.20
C ILE A 40 16.43 -13.69 -23.54
N GLN A 41 15.50 -14.61 -23.81
CA GLN A 41 15.19 -15.05 -25.19
C GLN A 41 13.67 -15.09 -25.41
N GLN A 42 13.22 -14.26 -26.35
CA GLN A 42 11.94 -14.37 -27.02
C GLN A 42 11.99 -15.49 -28.06
N ASN A 43 10.88 -16.19 -28.27
CA ASN A 43 10.61 -16.75 -29.59
C ASN A 43 9.10 -16.87 -29.87
N SER A 44 8.74 -16.33 -31.02
CA SER A 44 7.44 -16.32 -31.69
C SER A 44 7.13 -17.66 -32.37
N GLY A 45 5.85 -17.93 -32.64
CA GLY A 45 5.44 -19.02 -33.52
C GLY A 45 3.92 -19.18 -33.63
N ASP A 46 3.33 -18.56 -34.65
CA ASP A 46 1.98 -18.83 -35.16
C ASP A 46 1.87 -20.22 -35.81
N VAL A 47 0.76 -20.95 -35.63
CA VAL A 47 0.04 -21.72 -36.68
C VAL A 47 -1.43 -21.94 -36.27
N GLN A 48 -2.37 -21.58 -37.17
CA GLN A 48 -3.80 -21.92 -37.15
C GLN A 48 -4.10 -23.35 -37.62
N HIS A 49 -5.13 -24.02 -37.06
CA HIS A 49 -6.27 -24.54 -37.85
C HIS A 49 -7.45 -25.05 -36.98
N ASN A 50 -8.66 -24.75 -37.47
CA ASN A 50 -10.00 -25.16 -37.01
C ASN A 50 -10.22 -26.68 -36.83
N GLN A 51 -11.02 -27.10 -35.83
CA GLN A 51 -12.42 -27.53 -36.01
C GLN A 51 -13.04 -28.16 -34.73
N VAL A 52 -14.24 -27.65 -34.39
CA VAL A 52 -15.47 -28.32 -33.90
C VAL A 52 -15.33 -29.45 -32.86
N GLY A 53 -15.74 -29.15 -31.62
CA GLY A 53 -16.07 -30.12 -30.58
C GLY A 53 -17.16 -29.58 -29.64
N THR A 54 -18.35 -30.19 -29.72
CA THR A 54 -19.52 -30.21 -28.82
C THR A 54 -19.53 -29.38 -27.51
N PRO A 55 -20.67 -28.74 -27.16
CA PRO A 55 -20.81 -28.01 -25.90
C PRO A 55 -20.75 -28.97 -24.69
N PRO A 56 -20.11 -28.59 -23.57
CA PRO A 56 -20.18 -29.38 -22.34
C PRO A 56 -21.63 -29.42 -21.85
N LYS A 57 -22.13 -30.63 -21.62
CA LYS A 57 -23.41 -30.90 -20.96
C LYS A 57 -23.51 -30.08 -19.68
N GLN A 58 -24.56 -29.26 -19.58
CA GLN A 58 -25.07 -28.75 -18.30
C GLN A 58 -25.34 -29.94 -17.39
N VAL A 59 -24.45 -30.16 -16.41
CA VAL A 59 -24.80 -30.93 -15.23
C VAL A 59 -25.65 -30.01 -14.38
N ARG A 60 -26.98 -30.19 -14.44
CA ARG A 60 -27.87 -29.66 -13.40
C ARG A 60 -27.41 -30.25 -12.07
N MET A 61 -26.73 -29.44 -11.27
CA MET A 61 -26.57 -29.73 -9.85
C MET A 61 -27.98 -29.71 -9.22
N PRO A 62 -28.33 -30.67 -8.35
CA PRO A 62 -29.60 -30.63 -7.64
C PRO A 62 -29.66 -29.33 -6.81
N GLN A 63 -30.75 -28.58 -6.92
CA GLN A 63 -31.02 -27.46 -6.03
C GLN A 63 -30.95 -27.95 -4.58
N ARG A 64 -29.92 -27.52 -3.85
CA ARG A 64 -29.95 -27.51 -2.39
C ARG A 64 -30.77 -26.28 -2.01
N GLN A 65 -31.99 -26.49 -1.53
CA GLN A 65 -32.77 -25.44 -0.89
C GLN A 65 -31.99 -24.98 0.35
N VAL A 66 -31.48 -23.75 0.31
CA VAL A 66 -30.94 -23.06 1.49
C VAL A 66 -32.14 -22.66 2.35
N PRO A 67 -32.18 -22.96 3.67
CA PRO A 67 -33.27 -22.54 4.53
C PRO A 67 -33.26 -21.01 4.69
N PRO A 68 -34.42 -20.34 4.66
CA PRO A 68 -34.51 -18.92 4.95
C PRO A 68 -34.25 -18.70 6.44
N GLY A 69 -33.30 -17.83 6.77
CA GLY A 69 -33.00 -17.47 8.16
C GLY A 69 -31.85 -16.48 8.21
N GLY A 70 -32.15 -15.19 8.11
CA GLY A 70 -31.14 -14.13 8.05
C GLY A 70 -30.22 -14.08 9.29
N PHE A 71 -28.94 -13.84 9.05
CA PHE A 71 -27.86 -13.80 10.05
C PHE A 71 -28.04 -12.67 11.08
N ASP A 72 -27.84 -12.95 12.38
CA ASP A 72 -27.81 -11.95 13.45
C ASP A 72 -26.36 -11.52 13.75
N TRP A 73 -25.95 -10.44 13.05
CA TRP A 73 -24.59 -9.92 13.02
C TRP A 73 -24.02 -9.53 14.39
N GLU A 74 -24.79 -8.84 15.22
CA GLU A 74 -24.29 -8.32 16.51
C GLU A 74 -23.97 -9.43 17.51
N ASN A 75 -24.78 -10.49 17.52
CA ASN A 75 -24.53 -11.67 18.37
C ASN A 75 -23.36 -12.52 17.85
N GLY A 76 -23.25 -12.70 16.53
CA GLY A 76 -22.13 -13.42 15.90
C GLY A 76 -20.79 -12.73 16.12
N LYS A 77 -20.74 -11.40 15.94
CA LYS A 77 -19.56 -10.56 16.19
C LYS A 77 -19.10 -10.63 17.65
N LYS A 78 -20.03 -10.45 18.60
CA LYS A 78 -19.73 -10.47 20.04
C LYS A 78 -19.14 -11.82 20.49
N MET A 79 -19.69 -12.94 20.01
CA MET A 79 -19.17 -14.29 20.30
C MET A 79 -17.78 -14.52 19.68
N ALA A 80 -17.53 -14.02 18.48
CA ALA A 80 -16.23 -14.13 17.82
C ALA A 80 -15.15 -13.28 18.53
N GLU A 81 -15.47 -12.05 18.91
CA GLU A 81 -14.60 -11.16 19.69
C GLU A 81 -14.28 -11.74 21.08
N GLU A 82 -15.28 -12.28 21.79
CA GLU A 82 -15.10 -12.98 23.08
C GLU A 82 -14.21 -14.22 22.95
N ARG A 83 -14.25 -14.93 21.81
CA ARG A 83 -13.39 -16.09 21.53
C ARG A 83 -11.98 -15.70 21.11
N LEU A 84 -11.78 -14.56 20.45
CA LEU A 84 -10.46 -14.03 20.12
C LEU A 84 -9.72 -13.57 21.40
N GLN A 85 -10.45 -13.02 22.38
CA GLN A 85 -9.96 -12.79 23.74
C GLN A 85 -9.73 -14.08 24.55
N LYS A 86 -10.64 -15.06 24.48
CA LYS A 86 -10.43 -16.37 25.12
C LYS A 86 -9.27 -17.14 24.49
N GLY A 87 -9.02 -17.03 23.19
CA GLY A 87 -7.88 -17.65 22.50
C GLY A 87 -6.54 -17.13 23.01
N LYS A 88 -6.45 -15.81 23.32
CA LYS A 88 -5.30 -15.24 24.04
C LYS A 88 -5.13 -15.80 25.46
N ASN A 89 -6.23 -15.98 26.19
CA ASN A 89 -6.19 -16.51 27.57
C ASN A 89 -6.00 -18.04 27.66
N ILE A 90 -6.37 -18.79 26.62
CA ILE A 90 -6.19 -20.26 26.54
C ILE A 90 -4.74 -20.60 26.18
N ALA A 91 -4.05 -19.77 25.40
CA ALA A 91 -2.61 -19.93 25.15
C ALA A 91 -1.78 -19.84 26.46
N ASP A 92 -2.16 -18.94 27.38
CA ASP A 92 -1.52 -18.83 28.70
C ASP A 92 -1.96 -19.93 29.69
N GLY A 93 -3.18 -20.48 29.53
CA GLY A 93 -3.72 -21.56 30.37
C GLY A 93 -3.22 -22.97 29.99
N CYS A 94 -2.88 -23.21 28.72
CA CYS A 94 -2.40 -24.50 28.22
C CYS A 94 -1.01 -24.88 28.76
N VAL A 95 -0.18 -23.93 29.19
CA VAL A 95 1.09 -24.20 29.89
C VAL A 95 0.86 -24.70 31.33
N GLY A 96 -0.27 -24.36 31.95
CA GLY A 96 -0.59 -24.71 33.34
C GLY A 96 -1.27 -26.08 33.53
N GLN A 97 -2.02 -26.56 32.54
CA GLN A 97 -2.79 -27.82 32.66
C GLN A 97 -2.08 -29.08 32.14
N LEU A 98 -0.95 -28.95 31.45
CA LEU A 98 -0.10 -30.09 31.05
C LEU A 98 0.62 -30.78 32.23
N LYS A 99 0.46 -30.28 33.47
CA LYS A 99 1.09 -30.83 34.69
C LYS A 99 0.15 -31.63 35.59
N ARG A 100 -1.12 -31.88 35.21
CA ARG A 100 -2.11 -32.55 36.07
C ARG A 100 -3.10 -33.47 35.34
N VAL A 101 -2.66 -34.32 34.42
CA VAL A 101 -3.47 -35.48 33.95
C VAL A 101 -2.56 -36.67 33.63
N ALA A 102 -1.74 -37.07 34.59
CA ALA A 102 -1.17 -38.40 34.64
C ALA A 102 -1.63 -39.02 35.96
N GLU A 103 -2.76 -39.74 35.94
CA GLU A 103 -3.02 -40.95 36.75
C GLU A 103 -4.50 -41.40 36.65
N ASN A 104 -4.64 -42.67 36.24
CA ASN A 104 -5.67 -43.65 36.60
C ASN A 104 -7.07 -43.61 35.97
N GLN A 105 -7.24 -44.51 34.99
CA GLN A 105 -8.37 -45.45 34.99
C GLN A 105 -7.89 -46.83 34.56
N THR A 106 -8.28 -47.87 35.30
CA THR A 106 -8.75 -49.14 34.71
C THR A 106 -9.70 -49.83 35.67
N ILE A 107 -10.90 -50.10 35.17
CA ILE A 107 -11.89 -51.02 35.74
C ILE A 107 -11.59 -52.41 35.17
N THR A 108 -11.62 -53.41 36.04
CA THR A 108 -12.40 -54.67 35.93
C THR A 108 -11.60 -55.82 36.51
N ASP A 109 -12.13 -56.43 37.57
CA ASP A 109 -12.18 -57.88 37.60
C ASP A 109 -13.19 -58.42 38.62
N LYS A 110 -13.93 -59.44 38.16
CA LYS A 110 -14.54 -60.55 38.91
C LYS A 110 -15.99 -60.46 39.40
N LEU A 111 -16.79 -61.09 38.55
CA LEU A 111 -18.07 -61.77 38.74
C LEU A 111 -18.06 -62.95 39.75
N LYS A 112 -19.31 -63.25 40.20
CA LYS A 112 -19.95 -64.53 40.61
C LYS A 112 -19.84 -65.02 42.08
N LYS A 113 -21.02 -65.21 42.69
CA LYS A 113 -21.59 -66.57 42.99
C LYS A 113 -23.05 -66.52 43.51
N ILE A 114 -23.78 -67.62 43.26
CA ILE A 114 -25.21 -67.90 43.48
C ILE A 114 -25.40 -68.95 44.61
N SER A 115 -26.55 -68.97 45.30
CA SER A 115 -27.29 -70.22 45.69
C SER A 115 -28.73 -69.89 46.17
N LYS A 116 -29.84 -70.41 45.58
CA LYS A 116 -30.65 -71.66 45.76
C LYS A 116 -31.77 -71.64 46.83
N LYS A 117 -33.05 -71.79 46.42
CA LYS A 117 -34.12 -72.58 47.09
C LYS A 117 -35.31 -72.85 46.14
N THR A 118 -36.08 -73.90 46.43
CA THR A 118 -36.64 -74.88 45.47
C THR A 118 -38.16 -75.08 45.69
N TRP A 119 -38.92 -75.31 44.62
CA TRP A 119 -40.10 -76.22 44.56
C TRP A 119 -41.43 -75.84 45.26
N GLY A 120 -42.02 -74.69 44.93
CA GLY A 120 -43.45 -74.39 45.20
C GLY A 120 -44.25 -73.89 43.99
N ILE A 121 -43.66 -73.86 42.80
CA ILE A 121 -44.07 -72.91 41.74
C ILE A 121 -45.00 -73.54 40.68
N ILE A 122 -45.18 -74.85 40.59
CA ILE A 122 -45.92 -75.46 39.45
C ILE A 122 -47.45 -75.25 39.55
N GLY A 123 -48.04 -75.20 40.74
CA GLY A 123 -49.47 -74.83 40.92
C GLY A 123 -49.71 -73.31 40.84
N ALA A 124 -48.74 -72.52 41.30
CA ALA A 124 -48.74 -71.07 41.15
C ALA A 124 -48.51 -70.66 39.68
N CYS A 125 -47.78 -71.44 38.88
CA CYS A 125 -47.50 -71.17 37.47
C CYS A 125 -48.73 -71.20 36.58
N VAL A 126 -49.75 -72.04 36.82
CA VAL A 126 -50.94 -72.04 35.93
C VAL A 126 -51.86 -70.87 36.23
N ALA A 127 -52.01 -70.50 37.51
CA ALA A 127 -52.72 -69.28 37.90
C ALA A 127 -51.91 -68.01 37.58
N LEU A 128 -50.59 -68.01 37.73
CA LEU A 128 -49.70 -66.94 37.27
C LEU A 128 -49.64 -66.89 35.76
N VAL A 129 -49.73 -68.00 35.01
CA VAL A 129 -49.78 -68.00 33.54
C VAL A 129 -51.16 -67.58 33.07
N LEU A 130 -52.26 -67.93 33.73
CA LEU A 130 -53.60 -67.40 33.41
C LEU A 130 -53.74 -65.93 33.80
N VAL A 131 -53.23 -65.51 34.96
CA VAL A 131 -53.16 -64.09 35.34
C VAL A 131 -52.13 -63.36 34.48
N LEU A 132 -51.00 -63.96 34.08
CA LEU A 132 -50.09 -63.37 33.09
C LEU A 132 -50.77 -63.32 31.73
N LEU A 133 -51.52 -64.33 31.30
CA LEU A 133 -52.22 -64.34 30.01
C LEU A 133 -53.37 -63.34 30.00
N ILE A 134 -54.07 -63.14 31.13
CA ILE A 134 -55.08 -62.10 31.33
C ILE A 134 -54.42 -60.72 31.45
N VAL A 135 -53.30 -60.59 32.16
CA VAL A 135 -52.52 -59.36 32.27
C VAL A 135 -51.89 -59.02 30.93
N ILE A 136 -51.39 -59.98 30.14
CA ILE A 136 -50.87 -59.84 28.77
C ILE A 136 -52.02 -59.51 27.81
N ALA A 137 -53.20 -60.15 27.94
CA ALA A 137 -54.38 -59.84 27.13
C ALA A 137 -55.02 -58.49 27.47
N LEU A 138 -54.79 -57.98 28.70
CA LEU A 138 -55.21 -56.64 29.15
C LEU A 138 -54.08 -55.61 29.10
N HIS A 139 -52.83 -56.02 28.83
CA HIS A 139 -51.69 -55.12 28.77
C HIS A 139 -51.78 -54.34 27.47
N LYS A 140 -52.04 -53.04 27.58
CA LYS A 140 -51.94 -52.13 26.44
C LYS A 140 -50.47 -51.76 26.30
N PRO A 141 -49.79 -52.10 25.18
CA PRO A 141 -48.47 -51.58 24.89
C PRO A 141 -48.47 -50.08 25.10
N THR A 142 -47.48 -49.60 25.83
CA THR A 142 -47.31 -48.16 26.06
C THR A 142 -46.22 -47.67 25.14
N VAL A 143 -46.57 -46.83 24.18
CA VAL A 143 -45.60 -46.14 23.32
C VAL A 143 -45.32 -44.78 23.94
N ASN A 144 -44.06 -44.50 24.24
CA ASN A 144 -43.62 -43.17 24.63
C ASN A 144 -43.02 -42.48 23.40
N LEU A 145 -43.73 -41.50 22.84
CA LEU A 145 -43.33 -40.85 21.59
C LEU A 145 -42.01 -40.08 21.73
N ASN A 146 -41.68 -39.62 22.94
CA ASN A 146 -40.42 -38.93 23.23
C ASN A 146 -39.18 -39.82 23.03
N ASP A 147 -39.32 -41.14 23.12
CA ASP A 147 -38.20 -42.08 22.92
C ASP A 147 -37.73 -42.08 21.45
N TYR A 148 -38.61 -41.65 20.53
CA TYR A 148 -38.37 -41.63 19.08
C TYR A 148 -38.23 -40.21 18.52
N LEU A 149 -38.29 -39.18 19.37
CA LEU A 149 -38.17 -37.80 18.92
C LEU A 149 -36.71 -37.34 18.93
N LYS A 150 -36.24 -36.90 17.77
CA LYS A 150 -34.97 -36.22 17.59
C LYS A 150 -35.21 -34.75 17.30
N VAL A 151 -34.51 -33.88 18.03
CA VAL A 151 -34.41 -32.46 17.69
C VAL A 151 -33.09 -32.29 16.96
N THR A 152 -33.16 -31.91 15.69
CA THR A 152 -32.00 -31.77 14.81
C THR A 152 -31.71 -30.29 14.56
N TYR A 153 -30.42 -29.98 14.43
CA TYR A 153 -29.91 -28.64 14.19
C TYR A 153 -29.12 -28.62 12.88
N GLY A 154 -29.28 -27.57 12.08
CA GLY A 154 -28.51 -27.34 10.86
C GLY A 154 -28.10 -25.88 10.73
N GLY A 155 -27.05 -25.61 9.94
CA GLY A 155 -26.53 -24.26 9.74
C GLY A 155 -25.33 -23.93 10.64
N TYR A 156 -25.12 -22.63 10.86
CA TYR A 156 -23.99 -22.06 11.59
C TYR A 156 -24.41 -21.46 12.92
N ASP A 157 -23.47 -21.32 13.84
CA ASP A 157 -23.67 -20.66 15.13
C ASP A 157 -24.09 -19.19 14.89
N GLY A 158 -25.32 -18.82 15.28
CA GLY A 158 -25.95 -17.52 14.99
C GLY A 158 -26.94 -17.54 13.81
N GLY A 159 -26.82 -18.51 12.91
CA GLY A 159 -27.69 -18.73 11.75
C GLY A 159 -28.38 -20.11 11.75
N GLY A 160 -28.41 -20.78 12.90
CA GLY A 160 -28.88 -22.16 13.00
C GLY A 160 -30.39 -22.28 12.85
N VAL A 161 -30.84 -23.41 12.31
CA VAL A 161 -32.25 -23.82 12.25
C VAL A 161 -32.47 -25.09 13.07
N ALA A 162 -33.62 -25.18 13.73
CA ALA A 162 -34.05 -26.36 14.47
C ALA A 162 -35.31 -26.95 13.86
N TYR A 163 -35.37 -28.27 13.81
CA TYR A 163 -36.56 -29.01 13.43
C TYR A 163 -36.63 -30.35 14.19
N THR A 164 -37.83 -30.91 14.23
CA THR A 164 -38.15 -32.18 14.86
C THR A 164 -38.22 -33.27 13.81
N GLU A 165 -37.67 -34.43 14.13
CA GLU A 165 -37.73 -35.65 13.32
C GLU A 165 -38.17 -36.79 14.24
N ILE A 166 -39.17 -37.56 13.82
CA ILE A 166 -39.65 -38.72 14.59
C ILE A 166 -39.13 -39.97 13.88
N ASP A 167 -38.38 -40.80 14.60
CA ASP A 167 -37.84 -42.05 14.09
C ASP A 167 -38.93 -43.14 14.06
N TRP A 168 -39.76 -43.06 13.02
CA TRP A 168 -40.83 -44.01 12.77
C TRP A 168 -40.33 -45.42 12.46
N ASN A 169 -39.11 -45.56 11.94
CA ASN A 169 -38.51 -46.86 11.63
C ASN A 169 -38.19 -47.62 12.92
N SER A 170 -37.50 -46.98 13.86
CA SER A 170 -37.22 -47.56 15.18
C SER A 170 -38.51 -47.89 15.93
N MET A 171 -39.52 -47.01 15.86
CA MET A 171 -40.83 -47.28 16.47
C MET A 171 -41.50 -48.51 15.86
N LYS A 172 -41.41 -48.65 14.53
CA LYS A 172 -41.95 -49.81 13.82
C LYS A 172 -41.25 -51.09 14.26
N GLU A 173 -39.93 -51.13 14.27
CA GLU A 173 -39.17 -52.30 14.75
C GLU A 173 -39.55 -52.70 16.19
N ASP A 174 -39.74 -51.70 17.07
CA ASP A 174 -40.09 -51.95 18.46
C ASP A 174 -41.52 -52.45 18.67
N PHE A 175 -42.48 -52.03 17.83
CA PHE A 175 -43.92 -52.17 18.13
C PHE A 175 -44.80 -52.81 17.05
N GLU A 176 -44.31 -53.05 15.83
CA GLU A 176 -45.09 -53.54 14.67
C GLU A 176 -45.93 -54.78 15.01
N ASN A 177 -45.40 -55.72 15.80
CA ASN A 177 -46.09 -56.95 16.21
C ASN A 177 -46.63 -56.91 17.65
N LYS A 178 -46.47 -55.79 18.37
CA LYS A 178 -46.88 -55.65 19.77
C LYS A 178 -48.21 -54.91 19.91
N ILE A 179 -48.54 -54.05 18.95
CA ILE A 179 -49.79 -53.26 18.96
C ILE A 179 -50.83 -53.95 18.06
N SER A 180 -52.05 -54.08 18.57
CA SER A 180 -53.17 -54.70 17.84
C SER A 180 -54.35 -53.75 17.68
N TYR A 181 -55.16 -53.98 16.64
CA TYR A 181 -56.38 -53.23 16.38
C TYR A 181 -57.48 -53.50 17.42
N LYS A 182 -58.40 -52.56 17.59
CA LYS A 182 -59.64 -52.79 18.35
C LYS A 182 -60.59 -53.71 17.59
N ARG A 183 -61.35 -54.53 18.33
CA ARG A 183 -62.28 -55.52 17.76
C ARG A 183 -63.35 -54.80 16.92
N GLY A 184 -63.53 -55.24 15.67
CA GLY A 184 -64.48 -54.62 14.73
C GLY A 184 -63.90 -53.50 13.87
N MET A 185 -62.67 -53.04 14.15
CA MET A 185 -61.90 -52.22 13.22
C MET A 185 -61.18 -53.16 12.26
N ALA A 186 -61.59 -53.20 10.99
CA ALA A 186 -60.83 -53.88 9.94
C ALA A 186 -59.49 -53.15 9.73
N GLN A 187 -58.58 -53.72 8.94
CA GLN A 187 -57.44 -52.98 8.35
C GLN A 187 -58.00 -51.82 7.51
N THR A 188 -58.41 -50.73 8.15
CA THR A 188 -58.96 -49.55 7.51
C THR A 188 -57.87 -48.96 6.64
N GLY A 189 -57.99 -49.17 5.32
CA GLY A 189 -57.08 -48.62 4.32
C GLY A 189 -55.71 -49.30 4.18
N GLY A 190 -55.49 -50.48 4.78
CA GLY A 190 -54.19 -51.18 4.70
C GLY A 190 -53.07 -50.56 5.55
N MET A 191 -53.37 -49.55 6.36
CA MET A 191 -52.44 -48.93 7.30
C MET A 191 -52.16 -49.82 8.50
N THR A 192 -50.88 -49.93 8.89
CA THR A 192 -50.43 -50.62 10.09
C THR A 192 -50.77 -49.83 11.37
N PRO A 193 -50.72 -50.43 12.57
CA PRO A 193 -50.93 -49.68 13.81
C PRO A 193 -49.94 -48.52 14.00
N ILE A 194 -48.75 -48.60 13.41
CA ILE A 194 -47.74 -47.54 13.45
C ILE A 194 -48.10 -46.40 12.50
N ASP A 195 -48.62 -46.71 11.31
CA ASP A 195 -49.10 -45.70 10.35
C ASP A 195 -50.23 -44.87 10.95
N ILE A 196 -51.11 -45.50 11.74
CA ILE A 196 -52.17 -44.79 12.48
C ILE A 196 -51.57 -43.84 13.53
N ILE A 197 -50.53 -44.25 14.26
CA ILE A 197 -49.87 -43.35 15.21
C ILE A 197 -49.22 -42.19 14.46
N MET A 198 -48.56 -42.45 13.34
CA MET A 198 -47.92 -41.46 12.48
C MET A 198 -48.93 -40.43 11.95
N GLU A 199 -50.08 -40.87 11.45
CA GLU A 199 -51.12 -40.01 10.88
C GLU A 199 -51.68 -39.01 11.90
N TYR A 200 -51.83 -39.42 13.17
CA TYR A 200 -52.43 -38.62 14.24
C TYR A 200 -51.43 -37.97 15.18
N THR A 201 -50.14 -37.94 14.81
CA THR A 201 -49.05 -37.44 15.67
C THR A 201 -48.12 -36.52 14.90
N ASN A 202 -47.88 -35.33 15.44
CA ASN A 202 -46.84 -34.44 14.95
C ASN A 202 -46.11 -33.76 16.13
N ALA A 203 -44.82 -33.49 16.00
CA ALA A 203 -44.03 -32.68 16.92
C ALA A 203 -43.51 -31.45 16.16
N ASN A 204 -43.64 -30.26 16.73
CA ASN A 204 -43.17 -29.02 16.10
C ASN A 204 -42.29 -28.23 17.07
N ILE A 205 -41.30 -27.51 16.52
CA ILE A 205 -40.58 -26.49 17.29
C ILE A 205 -41.55 -25.35 17.62
N GLU A 206 -41.46 -24.86 18.86
CA GLU A 206 -42.26 -23.75 19.36
C GLU A 206 -41.42 -22.46 19.37
N GLY A 207 -41.99 -21.38 18.85
CA GLY A 207 -41.33 -20.07 18.81
C GLY A 207 -40.21 -19.99 17.78
N LYS A 208 -39.07 -19.41 18.18
CA LYS A 208 -37.90 -19.16 17.31
C LYS A 208 -37.26 -20.49 16.90
N ASN A 209 -37.34 -20.83 15.61
CA ASN A 209 -36.75 -22.03 15.01
C ASN A 209 -35.61 -21.73 14.02
N GLU A 210 -35.27 -20.45 13.83
CA GLU A 210 -34.20 -19.94 12.97
C GLU A 210 -33.32 -18.95 13.75
N LYS A 211 -32.15 -18.59 13.21
CA LYS A 211 -31.17 -17.68 13.85
C LYS A 211 -30.69 -18.17 15.22
N LEU A 212 -30.51 -19.48 15.34
CA LEU A 212 -30.11 -20.14 16.59
C LEU A 212 -28.59 -20.18 16.73
N SER A 213 -28.12 -20.08 17.98
CA SER A 213 -26.71 -20.22 18.36
C SER A 213 -26.50 -21.47 19.22
N ASN A 214 -25.27 -21.99 19.25
CA ASN A 214 -24.88 -23.06 20.16
C ASN A 214 -25.10 -22.58 21.60
N GLY A 215 -26.01 -23.26 22.29
CA GLY A 215 -26.39 -22.94 23.64
C GLY A 215 -27.77 -22.32 23.80
N ASP A 216 -28.41 -21.91 22.70
CA ASP A 216 -29.82 -21.50 22.70
C ASP A 216 -30.71 -22.65 23.15
N LYS A 217 -31.87 -22.32 23.71
CA LYS A 217 -32.86 -23.30 24.14
C LYS A 217 -34.04 -23.26 23.19
N VAL A 218 -34.30 -24.38 22.52
CA VAL A 218 -35.49 -24.56 21.69
C VAL A 218 -36.48 -25.47 22.40
N SER A 219 -37.76 -25.07 22.40
CA SER A 219 -38.85 -25.88 22.91
C SER A 219 -39.56 -26.60 21.76
N TYR A 220 -40.14 -27.77 22.04
CA TYR A 220 -40.98 -28.48 21.08
C TYR A 220 -42.29 -28.90 21.76
N THR A 221 -43.36 -28.90 20.96
CA THR A 221 -44.70 -29.30 21.40
C THR A 221 -45.22 -30.45 20.55
N TRP A 222 -45.94 -31.36 21.20
CA TRP A 222 -46.64 -32.48 20.57
C TRP A 222 -48.08 -32.12 20.24
N LYS A 223 -48.49 -32.39 19.00
CA LYS A 223 -49.89 -32.42 18.57
C LYS A 223 -50.28 -33.88 18.32
N VAL A 224 -51.08 -34.45 19.22
CA VAL A 224 -51.48 -35.86 19.19
C VAL A 224 -52.98 -36.02 19.40
N ASP A 225 -53.68 -36.63 18.45
CA ASP A 225 -55.09 -37.01 18.62
C ASP A 225 -55.19 -38.39 19.30
N LYS A 226 -55.07 -38.37 20.63
CA LYS A 226 -55.16 -39.59 21.45
C LYS A 226 -56.47 -40.35 21.26
N ASP A 227 -57.56 -39.63 21.02
CA ASP A 227 -58.89 -40.24 20.92
C ASP A 227 -59.06 -40.95 19.58
N ALA A 228 -58.57 -40.36 18.48
CA ALA A 228 -58.52 -41.03 17.18
C ALA A 228 -57.66 -42.30 17.23
N ILE A 229 -56.45 -42.21 17.80
CA ILE A 229 -55.57 -43.37 17.98
C ILE A 229 -56.24 -44.45 18.85
N ALA A 230 -56.78 -44.05 20.00
CA ALA A 230 -57.43 -44.98 20.93
C ALA A 230 -58.71 -45.60 20.36
N LYS A 231 -59.41 -44.96 19.41
CA LYS A 231 -60.56 -45.55 18.71
C LYS A 231 -60.13 -46.72 17.81
N LEU A 232 -58.97 -46.63 17.17
CA LEU A 232 -58.53 -47.59 16.15
C LEU A 232 -57.67 -48.74 16.72
N ILE A 233 -56.74 -48.43 17.63
CA ILE A 233 -55.75 -49.39 18.11
C ILE A 233 -55.72 -49.51 19.65
N LYS A 234 -55.27 -50.66 20.15
CA LYS A 234 -55.13 -50.93 21.58
C LYS A 234 -53.76 -50.49 22.10
N CYS A 235 -53.51 -49.19 22.14
CA CYS A 235 -52.24 -48.62 22.59
C CYS A 235 -52.46 -47.54 23.66
N LYS A 236 -51.49 -47.38 24.57
CA LYS A 236 -51.41 -46.21 25.46
C LYS A 236 -50.29 -45.29 24.96
N ILE A 237 -50.66 -44.11 24.50
CA ILE A 237 -49.69 -43.10 24.06
C ILE A 237 -49.28 -42.21 25.24
N LYS A 238 -47.98 -42.15 25.50
CA LYS A 238 -47.34 -41.18 26.40
C LYS A 238 -46.51 -40.20 25.56
N TYR A 239 -46.58 -38.93 25.92
CA TYR A 239 -45.68 -37.90 25.43
C TYR A 239 -45.66 -36.74 26.43
N SER A 240 -44.60 -35.95 26.35
CA SER A 240 -44.48 -34.67 27.03
C SER A 240 -43.75 -33.69 26.14
N ASP A 241 -44.22 -32.46 26.12
CA ASP A 241 -43.49 -31.34 25.55
C ASP A 241 -42.15 -31.18 26.27
N GLY A 242 -41.20 -30.56 25.60
CA GLY A 242 -39.85 -30.48 26.13
C GLY A 242 -39.04 -29.36 25.53
N SER A 243 -37.78 -29.33 25.92
CA SER A 243 -36.82 -28.38 25.40
C SER A 243 -35.43 -29.01 25.30
N LYS A 244 -34.66 -28.56 24.33
CA LYS A 244 -33.29 -29.01 24.09
C LYS A 244 -32.39 -27.79 23.90
N LYS A 245 -31.15 -27.94 24.37
CA LYS A 245 -30.10 -26.96 24.14
C LYS A 245 -29.50 -27.21 22.76
N VAL A 246 -29.51 -26.20 21.91
CA VAL A 246 -28.92 -26.21 20.58
C VAL A 246 -27.42 -26.49 20.71
N SER A 247 -26.91 -27.43 19.93
CA SER A 247 -25.50 -27.80 19.91
C SER A 247 -25.13 -28.41 18.56
N GLY A 248 -23.85 -28.32 18.20
CA GLY A 248 -23.32 -28.90 16.96
C GLY A 248 -23.55 -28.04 15.71
N LEU A 249 -23.97 -26.77 15.86
CA LEU A 249 -23.93 -25.80 14.75
C LEU A 249 -22.47 -25.48 14.42
N LYS A 250 -22.16 -25.36 13.12
CA LYS A 250 -20.80 -25.07 12.64
C LYS A 250 -20.38 -23.65 13.01
N GLU A 251 -19.12 -23.45 13.32
CA GLU A 251 -18.59 -22.10 13.54
C GLU A 251 -18.53 -21.33 12.21
N MET A 252 -18.87 -20.04 12.25
CA MET A 252 -18.83 -19.16 11.08
C MET A 252 -17.38 -18.74 10.84
N GLU A 253 -16.87 -18.97 9.63
CA GLU A 253 -15.57 -18.45 9.23
C GLU A 253 -15.67 -16.95 9.01
N LEU A 254 -14.74 -16.19 9.61
CA LEU A 254 -14.64 -14.74 9.42
C LEU A 254 -13.51 -14.40 8.46
N PHE A 255 -13.72 -13.37 7.63
CA PHE A 255 -12.68 -12.79 6.80
C PHE A 255 -12.60 -11.28 7.00
N ASP A 256 -11.41 -10.69 6.89
CA ASP A 256 -11.24 -9.24 6.90
C ASP A 256 -11.41 -8.72 5.48
N PRO A 257 -12.51 -7.99 5.16
CA PRO A 257 -12.74 -7.49 3.81
C PRO A 257 -11.71 -6.42 3.40
N PHE A 258 -11.06 -5.75 4.36
CA PHE A 258 -10.12 -4.66 4.09
C PHE A 258 -8.67 -5.11 4.00
N LYS A 259 -8.39 -6.42 4.16
CA LYS A 259 -7.02 -6.97 4.17
C LYS A 259 -6.29 -6.76 2.84
N ASN A 260 -7.01 -6.89 1.73
CA ASN A 260 -6.47 -6.75 0.37
C ASN A 260 -6.94 -5.46 -0.32
N LEU A 261 -7.51 -4.52 0.46
CA LEU A 261 -7.91 -3.22 -0.04
C LEU A 261 -6.73 -2.25 0.04
N LYS A 262 -6.33 -1.72 -1.11
CA LYS A 262 -5.34 -0.66 -1.23
C LYS A 262 -6.06 0.66 -1.47
N VAL A 263 -5.73 1.66 -0.67
CA VAL A 263 -6.28 3.02 -0.78
C VAL A 263 -5.12 3.94 -1.12
N THR A 264 -5.22 4.62 -2.25
CA THR A 264 -4.20 5.54 -2.75
C THR A 264 -4.77 6.95 -2.73
N PHE A 265 -3.95 7.93 -2.34
CA PHE A 265 -4.31 9.34 -2.38
C PHE A 265 -3.43 10.05 -3.39
N SER A 266 -4.02 10.89 -4.23
CA SER A 266 -3.31 11.62 -5.30
C SER A 266 -3.87 13.03 -5.47
N GLY A 267 -3.10 13.89 -6.13
CA GLY A 267 -3.47 15.29 -6.39
C GLY A 267 -2.98 16.27 -5.33
N VAL A 268 -3.47 17.50 -5.44
CA VAL A 268 -3.04 18.65 -4.63
C VAL A 268 -4.20 19.11 -3.74
N GLU A 269 -3.94 19.31 -2.46
CA GLU A 269 -4.97 19.80 -1.54
C GLU A 269 -5.42 21.23 -1.88
N PRO A 270 -6.71 21.58 -1.71
CA PRO A 270 -7.79 20.78 -1.14
C PRO A 270 -8.54 19.89 -2.14
N ASN A 271 -8.02 19.68 -3.36
CA ASN A 271 -8.67 18.95 -4.44
C ASN A 271 -8.11 17.53 -4.61
N GLY A 272 -7.57 16.93 -3.55
CA GLY A 272 -7.05 15.56 -3.61
C GLY A 272 -8.15 14.53 -3.84
N GLU A 273 -7.73 13.37 -4.35
CA GLU A 273 -8.59 12.25 -4.70
C GLU A 273 -8.19 10.99 -3.95
N ALA A 274 -9.15 10.09 -3.76
CA ALA A 274 -8.93 8.76 -3.21
C ALA A 274 -9.32 7.70 -4.24
N ASP A 275 -8.39 6.82 -4.53
CA ASP A 275 -8.58 5.66 -5.39
C ASP A 275 -8.52 4.37 -4.56
N ILE A 276 -9.37 3.41 -4.92
CA ILE A 276 -9.55 2.15 -4.18
C ILE A 276 -9.33 0.99 -5.13
N GLU A 277 -8.36 0.16 -4.80
CA GLU A 277 -8.01 -1.03 -5.56
C GLU A 277 -8.11 -2.26 -4.65
N TYR A 278 -8.82 -3.30 -5.10
CA TYR A 278 -8.95 -4.54 -4.35
C TYR A 278 -8.19 -5.70 -5.01
N ASN A 279 -7.24 -6.28 -4.28
CA ASN A 279 -6.31 -7.30 -4.78
C ASN A 279 -6.59 -8.70 -4.20
N GLY A 280 -7.85 -9.01 -3.87
CA GLY A 280 -8.25 -10.31 -3.37
C GLY A 280 -9.17 -11.07 -4.32
N ASP A 281 -9.32 -12.38 -4.10
CA ASP A 281 -10.12 -13.24 -4.97
C ASP A 281 -11.61 -13.31 -4.59
N MET A 282 -11.95 -12.89 -3.36
CA MET A 282 -13.30 -13.08 -2.79
C MET A 282 -14.24 -11.92 -3.10
N LEU A 283 -13.73 -10.69 -3.15
CA LEU A 283 -14.50 -9.47 -3.39
C LEU A 283 -13.95 -8.76 -4.63
N SER A 284 -14.64 -7.70 -5.03
CA SER A 284 -14.25 -6.75 -6.06
C SER A 284 -14.28 -5.32 -5.51
N GLU A 285 -13.73 -4.37 -6.26
CA GLU A 285 -13.81 -2.95 -5.93
C GLU A 285 -15.25 -2.43 -5.77
N TYR A 286 -16.22 -3.01 -6.49
CA TYR A 286 -17.65 -2.65 -6.45
C TYR A 286 -18.36 -3.10 -5.16
N ASP A 287 -17.74 -4.00 -4.39
CA ASP A 287 -18.23 -4.41 -3.09
C ASP A 287 -17.93 -3.36 -2.00
N PHE A 288 -17.24 -2.27 -2.36
CA PHE A 288 -16.88 -1.17 -1.46
C PHE A 288 -17.54 0.15 -1.88
N THR A 289 -17.87 0.96 -0.88
CA THR A 289 -18.33 2.34 -1.02
C THR A 289 -17.45 3.25 -0.19
N CYS A 290 -17.10 4.42 -0.72
CA CYS A 290 -16.36 5.45 0.00
C CYS A 290 -17.24 6.68 0.20
N ASP A 291 -17.28 7.20 1.43
CA ASP A 291 -18.09 8.37 1.77
C ASP A 291 -17.65 9.66 1.06
N LYS A 292 -16.35 9.78 0.75
CA LYS A 292 -15.76 10.91 0.04
C LYS A 292 -14.56 10.45 -0.78
N THR A 293 -14.55 10.74 -2.09
CA THR A 293 -13.47 10.35 -3.01
C THR A 293 -12.72 11.52 -3.64
N SER A 294 -13.22 12.76 -3.49
CA SER A 294 -12.62 13.97 -4.04
C SER A 294 -12.74 15.15 -3.08
N GLY A 295 -12.03 16.25 -3.38
CA GLY A 295 -12.01 17.43 -2.51
C GLY A 295 -11.33 17.14 -1.17
N LEU A 296 -10.29 16.30 -1.20
CA LEU A 296 -9.57 15.84 -0.02
C LEU A 296 -8.36 16.73 0.28
N LYS A 297 -8.05 16.86 1.57
CA LYS A 297 -6.83 17.50 2.08
C LYS A 297 -6.11 16.60 3.07
N ASN A 298 -4.83 16.88 3.31
CA ASN A 298 -4.06 16.12 4.28
C ASN A 298 -4.71 16.19 5.67
N GLY A 299 -4.91 15.02 6.29
CA GLY A 299 -5.55 14.91 7.59
C GLY A 299 -7.05 14.66 7.58
N ASP A 300 -7.73 14.78 6.44
CA ASP A 300 -9.11 14.33 6.28
C ASP A 300 -9.24 12.83 6.61
N LYS A 301 -10.45 12.43 7.00
CA LYS A 301 -10.81 11.04 7.25
C LYS A 301 -11.89 10.63 6.27
N ILE A 302 -11.65 9.53 5.57
CA ILE A 302 -12.63 8.88 4.69
C ILE A 302 -13.01 7.54 5.30
N LYS A 303 -14.26 7.14 5.10
CA LYS A 303 -14.80 5.85 5.53
C LYS A 303 -15.10 5.02 4.30
N ILE A 304 -14.50 3.83 4.26
CA ILE A 304 -14.81 2.82 3.25
C ILE A 304 -15.63 1.71 3.92
N SER A 305 -16.77 1.38 3.32
CA SER A 305 -17.74 0.41 3.82
C SER A 305 -18.07 -0.63 2.76
N LEU A 306 -18.43 -1.83 3.19
CA LEU A 306 -19.03 -2.83 2.30
C LEU A 306 -20.40 -2.36 1.81
N THR A 307 -20.68 -2.57 0.52
CA THR A 307 -21.96 -2.18 -0.11
C THR A 307 -23.14 -2.99 0.44
N GLU A 308 -22.92 -4.30 0.61
CA GLU A 308 -23.93 -5.24 1.12
C GLU A 308 -23.78 -5.50 2.62
N ASP A 309 -24.84 -6.00 3.25
CA ASP A 309 -24.81 -6.43 4.65
C ASP A 309 -24.10 -7.78 4.84
N ALA A 310 -23.78 -8.12 6.09
CA ALA A 310 -23.09 -9.36 6.41
C ALA A 310 -23.81 -10.64 5.95
N GLY A 311 -25.15 -10.61 5.89
CA GLY A 311 -25.98 -11.75 5.47
C GLY A 311 -25.74 -12.13 4.01
N TYR A 312 -25.54 -11.14 3.13
CA TYR A 312 -25.19 -11.38 1.73
C TYR A 312 -23.94 -12.27 1.60
N TYR A 313 -22.86 -11.92 2.31
CA TYR A 313 -21.61 -12.67 2.24
C TYR A 313 -21.71 -14.07 2.84
N VAL A 314 -22.54 -14.24 3.88
CA VAL A 314 -22.83 -15.55 4.47
C VAL A 314 -23.54 -16.44 3.44
N ASP A 315 -24.54 -15.91 2.75
CA ASP A 315 -25.31 -16.65 1.76
C ASP A 315 -24.48 -17.00 0.50
N GLN A 316 -23.63 -16.08 0.04
CA GLN A 316 -22.80 -16.27 -1.16
C GLN A 316 -21.54 -17.11 -0.91
N TYR A 317 -20.81 -16.80 0.17
CA TYR A 317 -19.47 -17.32 0.40
C TYR A 317 -19.37 -18.25 1.59
N ASN A 318 -20.45 -18.39 2.38
CA ASN A 318 -20.43 -19.15 3.61
C ASN A 318 -19.40 -18.62 4.62
N LYS A 319 -19.11 -17.32 4.56
CA LYS A 319 -18.23 -16.58 5.46
C LYS A 319 -18.85 -15.23 5.79
N ALA A 320 -18.59 -14.72 6.98
CA ALA A 320 -18.99 -13.37 7.36
C ALA A 320 -17.79 -12.43 7.36
N PRO A 321 -17.94 -11.16 6.95
CA PRO A 321 -16.88 -10.18 7.15
C PRO A 321 -16.60 -10.02 8.66
N SER A 322 -15.40 -9.64 9.08
CA SER A 322 -15.11 -9.36 10.50
C SER A 322 -15.49 -7.94 10.91
N VAL A 323 -15.58 -7.03 9.93
CA VAL A 323 -15.93 -5.62 10.06
C VAL A 323 -16.63 -5.17 8.77
N LEU A 324 -17.57 -4.22 8.86
CA LEU A 324 -18.30 -3.72 7.69
C LEU A 324 -17.75 -2.38 7.16
N GLU A 325 -17.01 -1.65 7.98
CA GLU A 325 -16.47 -0.33 7.64
C GLU A 325 -15.08 -0.13 8.25
N LYS A 326 -14.27 0.71 7.60
CA LYS A 326 -12.94 1.09 8.08
C LYS A 326 -12.63 2.54 7.70
N GLU A 327 -12.05 3.28 8.64
CA GLU A 327 -11.63 4.67 8.44
C GLU A 327 -10.17 4.73 7.95
N TYR A 328 -9.91 5.58 6.97
CA TYR A 328 -8.59 5.88 6.44
C TYR A 328 -8.29 7.37 6.60
N LYS A 329 -7.06 7.70 7.00
CA LYS A 329 -6.59 9.08 7.11
C LYS A 329 -5.87 9.47 5.83
N VAL A 330 -6.31 10.54 5.17
CA VAL A 330 -5.69 11.11 3.99
C VAL A 330 -4.31 11.67 4.37
N LYS A 331 -3.30 11.30 3.58
CA LYS A 331 -1.90 11.70 3.76
C LYS A 331 -1.21 11.79 2.40
N ASN A 332 -0.09 12.51 2.37
CA ASN A 332 0.82 12.60 1.24
C ASN A 332 0.21 13.21 -0.02
N LEU A 333 -0.87 14.00 0.10
CA LEU A 333 -1.29 14.87 -0.99
C LEU A 333 -0.27 16.01 -1.14
N GLY A 334 -0.03 16.45 -2.37
CA GLY A 334 0.74 17.64 -2.63
C GLY A 334 0.03 18.89 -2.10
N LYS A 335 0.77 19.97 -1.93
CA LYS A 335 0.23 21.30 -1.59
C LYS A 335 0.90 22.36 -2.46
N TYR A 336 0.19 23.42 -2.79
CA TYR A 336 0.83 24.56 -3.45
C TYR A 336 1.86 25.20 -2.53
N LEU A 337 3.01 25.56 -3.10
CA LEU A 337 4.08 26.28 -2.41
C LEU A 337 3.52 27.55 -1.78
N SER A 338 3.77 27.73 -0.48
CA SER A 338 3.22 28.85 0.30
C SER A 338 4.29 29.70 0.98
N LYS A 339 5.51 29.17 1.05
CA LYS A 339 6.69 29.80 1.65
C LYS A 339 7.94 29.47 0.85
N ILE A 340 8.83 30.43 0.66
CA ILE A 340 10.10 30.22 -0.06
C ILE A 340 10.94 29.11 0.60
N LYS A 341 10.91 29.02 1.93
CA LYS A 341 11.63 27.99 2.70
C LYS A 341 11.15 26.55 2.48
N GLU A 342 10.01 26.37 1.85
CA GLU A 342 9.49 25.04 1.48
C GLU A 342 10.08 24.55 0.15
N VAL A 343 10.73 25.43 -0.62
CA VAL A 343 11.44 25.05 -1.85
C VAL A 343 12.63 24.17 -1.48
N ASP A 344 12.62 22.95 -1.97
CA ASP A 344 13.75 22.05 -1.76
C ASP A 344 14.94 22.43 -2.67
N THR A 345 16.11 21.85 -2.36
CA THR A 345 17.34 22.18 -3.07
C THR A 345 17.31 21.84 -4.56
N ASP A 346 16.66 20.74 -4.95
CA ASP A 346 16.62 20.31 -6.35
C ASP A 346 15.69 21.23 -7.16
N GLY A 347 14.52 21.58 -6.60
CA GLY A 347 13.61 22.56 -7.21
C GLY A 347 14.27 23.94 -7.39
N MET A 348 14.90 24.46 -6.34
CA MET A 348 15.64 25.72 -6.38
C MET A 348 16.74 25.71 -7.47
N ASN A 349 17.54 24.65 -7.54
CA ASN A 349 18.61 24.52 -8.52
C ASN A 349 18.08 24.44 -9.96
N SER A 350 16.98 23.74 -10.17
CA SER A 350 16.36 23.58 -11.49
C SER A 350 15.81 24.91 -12.02
N ALA A 351 15.10 25.66 -11.18
CA ALA A 351 14.60 27.00 -11.50
C ALA A 351 15.76 27.96 -11.83
N ARG A 352 16.82 27.94 -11.01
CA ARG A 352 18.02 28.75 -11.22
C ARG A 352 18.73 28.41 -12.53
N ALA A 353 18.91 27.13 -12.84
CA ALA A 353 19.55 26.68 -14.07
C ALA A 353 18.76 27.10 -15.32
N LYS A 354 17.43 26.97 -15.29
CA LYS A 354 16.56 27.44 -16.39
C LYS A 354 16.71 28.96 -16.61
N ALA A 355 16.68 29.74 -15.54
CA ALA A 355 16.86 31.19 -15.62
C ALA A 355 18.24 31.58 -16.16
N GLN A 356 19.32 30.91 -15.72
CA GLN A 356 20.67 31.14 -16.25
C GLN A 356 20.78 30.81 -17.75
N LYS A 357 20.14 29.72 -18.20
CA LYS A 357 20.09 29.38 -19.62
C LYS A 357 19.38 30.47 -20.43
N SER A 358 18.26 30.96 -19.93
CA SER A 358 17.51 32.08 -20.55
C SER A 358 18.36 33.36 -20.63
N ILE A 359 19.12 33.68 -19.58
CA ILE A 359 20.05 34.81 -19.58
C ILE A 359 21.17 34.61 -20.61
N SER A 360 21.74 33.41 -20.70
CA SER A 360 22.76 33.10 -21.71
C SER A 360 22.22 33.30 -23.13
N ASP A 361 21.01 32.79 -23.39
CA ASP A 361 20.36 32.93 -24.69
C ASP A 361 20.07 34.39 -25.02
N MET A 362 19.64 35.18 -24.03
CA MET A 362 19.44 36.62 -24.18
C MET A 362 20.74 37.36 -24.53
N VAL A 363 21.84 37.03 -23.84
CA VAL A 363 23.16 37.67 -24.04
C VAL A 363 23.72 37.39 -25.43
N ASP A 364 23.44 36.22 -26.02
CA ASP A 364 23.88 35.87 -27.38
C ASP A 364 23.30 36.80 -28.48
N TYR A 365 22.23 37.54 -28.18
CA TYR A 365 21.62 38.52 -29.10
C TYR A 365 22.03 39.96 -28.83
N TRP A 366 22.88 40.22 -27.83
CA TRP A 366 23.36 41.57 -27.57
C TRP A 366 24.27 42.09 -28.69
N SER A 367 24.34 43.41 -28.82
CA SER A 367 25.27 44.07 -29.76
C SER A 367 26.73 43.66 -29.45
N GLU A 368 27.57 43.59 -30.48
CA GLU A 368 29.01 43.32 -30.34
C GLU A 368 29.74 44.33 -29.44
N ASP A 369 29.17 45.53 -29.24
CA ASP A 369 29.71 46.54 -28.33
C ASP A 369 29.45 46.22 -26.85
N VAL A 370 28.59 45.24 -26.54
CA VAL A 370 28.18 44.90 -25.18
C VAL A 370 28.87 43.61 -24.75
N THR A 371 29.56 43.68 -23.61
CA THR A 371 30.23 42.53 -23.00
C THR A 371 29.59 42.23 -21.65
N LEU A 372 29.16 40.98 -21.48
CA LEU A 372 28.73 40.46 -20.18
C LEU A 372 29.95 40.33 -19.24
N ASP A 373 29.90 40.97 -18.07
CA ASP A 373 30.95 40.87 -17.05
C ASP A 373 30.63 39.76 -16.03
N LYS A 374 29.41 39.75 -15.49
CA LYS A 374 29.04 38.85 -14.40
C LYS A 374 27.54 38.68 -14.25
N VAL A 375 27.07 37.44 -14.14
CA VAL A 375 25.73 37.10 -13.65
C VAL A 375 25.85 36.63 -12.20
N SER A 376 25.07 37.22 -11.29
CA SER A 376 25.05 36.87 -9.87
C SER A 376 23.63 36.59 -9.44
N TYR A 377 23.41 35.51 -8.71
CA TYR A 377 22.13 35.26 -8.07
C TYR A 377 21.84 36.32 -6.99
N ALA A 378 20.65 36.90 -7.00
CA ALA A 378 20.27 37.98 -6.08
C ALA A 378 19.28 37.51 -5.01
N GLY A 379 18.42 36.53 -5.30
CA GLY A 379 17.48 35.98 -4.35
C GLY A 379 16.20 35.48 -4.98
N ASP A 380 15.22 35.23 -4.12
CA ASP A 380 13.93 34.65 -4.45
C ASP A 380 12.78 35.61 -4.12
N TYR A 381 11.64 35.41 -4.79
CA TYR A 381 10.35 35.91 -4.31
C TYR A 381 9.27 34.85 -4.55
N LEU A 382 8.17 34.99 -3.81
CA LEU A 382 6.99 34.14 -3.93
C LEU A 382 5.75 35.04 -3.94
N GLN A 383 4.82 34.75 -4.83
CA GLN A 383 3.48 35.36 -4.85
C GLN A 383 2.48 34.23 -4.66
N VAL A 384 1.65 34.27 -3.62
CA VAL A 384 0.59 33.27 -3.37
C VAL A 384 -0.75 33.94 -3.61
N ALA A 385 -1.56 33.38 -4.52
CA ALA A 385 -2.85 33.96 -4.86
C ALA A 385 -3.76 33.98 -3.62
N LYS A 386 -4.39 35.13 -3.33
CA LYS A 386 -5.34 35.24 -2.22
C LYS A 386 -6.68 34.63 -2.55
N ASP A 387 -7.08 34.66 -3.82
CA ASP A 387 -8.30 34.02 -4.29
C ASP A 387 -8.03 32.53 -4.54
N SER A 388 -8.73 31.66 -3.81
CA SER A 388 -8.60 30.22 -3.96
C SER A 388 -9.12 29.70 -5.30
N ASP A 389 -9.94 30.48 -6.00
CA ASP A 389 -10.55 30.10 -7.29
C ASP A 389 -9.68 30.50 -8.49
N ASP A 390 -8.60 31.25 -8.29
CA ASP A 390 -7.69 31.67 -9.35
C ASP A 390 -7.03 30.47 -10.04
N TYR A 391 -6.79 30.52 -11.36
CA TYR A 391 -6.15 29.41 -12.05
C TYR A 391 -4.71 29.21 -11.55
N THR A 392 -3.99 30.31 -11.38
CA THR A 392 -2.61 30.31 -10.88
C THR A 392 -2.61 30.47 -9.37
N LYS A 393 -2.11 29.46 -8.67
CA LYS A 393 -2.12 29.40 -7.20
C LYS A 393 -0.92 30.09 -6.57
N ASN A 394 0.22 30.05 -7.26
CA ASN A 394 1.41 30.80 -6.85
C ASN A 394 2.33 31.08 -8.05
N TYR A 395 3.25 32.03 -7.85
CA TYR A 395 4.43 32.24 -8.67
C TYR A 395 5.68 32.17 -7.81
N TYR A 396 6.59 31.27 -8.11
CA TYR A 396 7.93 31.25 -7.52
C TYR A 396 8.92 31.88 -8.49
N GLY A 397 9.61 32.94 -8.05
CA GLY A 397 10.52 33.70 -8.89
C GLY A 397 11.96 33.71 -8.39
N VAL A 398 12.89 33.53 -9.31
CA VAL A 398 14.34 33.66 -9.08
C VAL A 398 14.85 34.95 -9.71
N ILE A 399 15.74 35.66 -9.01
CA ILE A 399 16.26 36.96 -9.42
C ILE A 399 17.78 36.89 -9.62
N TYR A 400 18.26 37.48 -10.71
CA TYR A 400 19.67 37.61 -11.06
C TYR A 400 20.06 39.07 -11.29
N GLN A 401 21.22 39.45 -10.79
CA GLN A 401 21.93 40.67 -11.16
C GLN A 401 22.89 40.37 -12.31
N ILE A 402 22.69 41.05 -13.42
CA ILE A 402 23.50 40.98 -14.64
C ILE A 402 24.34 42.26 -14.71
N ASN A 403 25.66 42.11 -14.67
CA ASN A 403 26.62 43.19 -14.83
C ASN A 403 27.22 43.05 -16.22
N ALA A 404 27.20 44.13 -16.98
CA ALA A 404 27.76 44.22 -18.32
C ALA A 404 28.42 45.58 -18.51
N HIS A 405 29.17 45.73 -19.59
CA HIS A 405 29.64 47.02 -20.03
C HIS A 405 29.48 47.18 -21.53
N ILE A 406 29.24 48.42 -21.93
CA ILE A 406 29.11 48.86 -23.32
C ILE A 406 30.40 49.60 -23.68
N GLN A 407 31.00 49.24 -24.81
CA GLN A 407 32.25 49.83 -25.30
C GLN A 407 32.27 49.86 -26.84
N PRO A 408 31.60 50.85 -27.47
CA PRO A 408 31.66 51.01 -28.92
C PRO A 408 33.04 51.49 -29.35
N ASP A 409 33.37 51.31 -30.64
CA ASP A 409 34.64 51.72 -31.21
C ASP A 409 34.93 53.23 -30.98
N GLY A 410 36.10 53.53 -30.45
CA GLY A 410 36.52 54.88 -30.05
C GLY A 410 35.69 55.54 -28.94
N GLY A 411 34.64 54.90 -28.41
CA GLY A 411 33.77 55.43 -27.35
C GLY A 411 34.34 55.23 -25.94
N GLN A 412 33.64 55.76 -24.93
CA GLN A 412 33.97 55.51 -23.52
C GLN A 412 33.20 54.29 -22.98
N ARG A 413 33.87 53.49 -22.14
CA ARG A 413 33.24 52.38 -21.41
C ARG A 413 32.09 52.90 -20.56
N LYS A 414 30.95 52.22 -20.61
CA LYS A 414 29.82 52.44 -19.71
C LYS A 414 29.40 51.14 -19.07
N ASP A 415 29.53 51.04 -17.75
CA ASP A 415 29.03 49.90 -16.98
C ASP A 415 27.50 49.98 -16.84
N VAL A 416 26.86 48.82 -16.92
CA VAL A 416 25.41 48.62 -16.83
C VAL A 416 25.11 47.49 -15.85
N VAL A 417 24.06 47.67 -15.06
CA VAL A 417 23.51 46.65 -14.19
C VAL A 417 22.04 46.47 -14.56
N SER A 418 21.63 45.23 -14.81
CA SER A 418 20.22 44.83 -14.95
C SER A 418 19.86 43.78 -13.90
N TYR A 419 18.66 43.87 -13.33
CA TYR A 419 18.05 42.84 -12.52
C TYR A 419 16.98 42.12 -13.33
N TYR A 420 17.23 40.83 -13.56
CA TYR A 420 16.40 39.94 -14.35
C TYR A 420 15.71 38.93 -13.44
N SER A 421 14.41 38.70 -13.64
CA SER A 421 13.64 37.69 -12.91
C SER A 421 13.00 36.69 -13.83
N MET A 422 12.96 35.42 -13.43
CA MET A 422 12.13 34.40 -14.07
C MET A 422 11.20 33.81 -13.02
N LYS A 423 9.91 33.72 -13.32
CA LYS A 423 8.91 33.11 -12.43
C LYS A 423 8.25 31.90 -13.06
N PHE A 424 7.90 30.93 -12.20
CA PHE A 424 7.24 29.67 -12.54
C PHE A 424 5.89 29.61 -11.86
N GLU A 425 4.88 29.15 -12.58
CA GLU A 425 3.51 29.05 -12.07
C GLU A 425 3.27 27.75 -11.29
N ASN A 426 2.30 27.78 -10.37
CA ASN A 426 1.68 26.59 -9.78
C ASN A 426 2.68 25.59 -9.16
N VAL A 427 3.74 26.07 -8.52
CA VAL A 427 4.74 25.20 -7.87
C VAL A 427 4.08 24.39 -6.76
N ILE A 428 4.29 23.08 -6.79
CA ILE A 428 3.71 22.12 -5.85
C ILE A 428 4.81 21.57 -4.95
N VAL A 429 4.57 21.51 -3.65
CA VAL A 429 5.34 20.73 -2.69
C VAL A 429 4.65 19.38 -2.55
N GLY A 430 5.28 18.32 -3.07
CA GLY A 430 4.81 16.95 -3.01
C GLY A 430 4.69 16.43 -1.57
N GLY A 431 3.96 15.32 -1.40
CA GLY A 431 3.78 14.69 -0.10
C GLY A 431 5.07 14.18 0.56
N ASP A 432 6.15 14.04 -0.22
CA ASP A 432 7.50 13.70 0.22
C ASP A 432 8.37 14.93 0.57
N GLY A 433 7.83 16.14 0.34
CA GLY A 433 8.49 17.42 0.58
C GLY A 433 9.32 17.95 -0.58
N LYS A 434 9.32 17.28 -1.75
CA LYS A 434 10.01 17.77 -2.95
C LYS A 434 9.14 18.73 -3.74
N CYS A 435 9.74 19.73 -4.37
CA CYS A 435 9.04 20.64 -5.26
C CYS A 435 8.96 20.08 -6.69
N GLU A 436 7.77 20.15 -7.24
CA GLU A 436 7.49 19.96 -8.65
C GLU A 436 7.33 21.36 -9.28
N ILE A 437 8.25 21.70 -10.19
CA ILE A 437 8.27 22.97 -10.93
C ILE A 437 8.21 22.61 -12.41
N ASP A 438 7.19 23.09 -13.12
CA ASP A 438 7.15 23.01 -14.58
C ASP A 438 8.12 24.05 -15.16
N LEU A 439 9.25 23.59 -15.70
CA LEU A 439 10.30 24.47 -16.24
C LEU A 439 9.99 24.99 -17.64
N ASP A 440 8.90 24.54 -18.27
CA ASP A 440 8.44 25.00 -19.57
C ASP A 440 7.35 26.07 -19.44
N GLU A 441 6.66 26.12 -18.29
CA GLU A 441 5.71 27.19 -17.94
C GLU A 441 6.38 28.26 -17.08
N TYR A 442 6.96 29.26 -17.76
CA TYR A 442 7.67 30.37 -17.10
C TYR A 442 7.41 31.71 -17.77
N ASP A 443 7.51 32.76 -16.97
CA ASP A 443 7.48 34.16 -17.41
C ASP A 443 8.82 34.83 -17.14
N VAL A 444 9.23 35.68 -18.07
CA VAL A 444 10.40 36.57 -17.98
C VAL A 444 9.92 38.03 -17.94
N PRO A 445 10.77 39.01 -17.58
CA PRO A 445 10.33 40.40 -17.49
C PRO A 445 9.89 40.90 -18.87
N TYR A 446 8.73 41.56 -18.93
CA TYR A 446 8.30 42.24 -20.14
C TYR A 446 8.95 43.63 -20.29
N ASP A 447 9.37 44.23 -19.18
CA ASP A 447 10.01 45.53 -19.15
C ASP A 447 11.48 45.45 -19.58
N ASP A 448 11.91 46.45 -20.35
CA ASP A 448 13.29 46.70 -20.71
C ASP A 448 13.68 48.15 -20.38
N PHE A 449 14.98 48.41 -20.32
CA PHE A 449 15.49 49.78 -20.26
C PHE A 449 16.61 49.97 -21.28
N SER A 450 16.75 51.20 -21.76
CA SER A 450 17.80 51.58 -22.70
C SER A 450 18.88 52.46 -22.06
N VAL A 451 20.12 52.22 -22.45
CA VAL A 451 21.30 53.02 -22.08
C VAL A 451 21.86 53.69 -23.32
N GLU A 452 21.94 55.03 -23.29
CA GLU A 452 22.58 55.80 -24.36
C GLU A 452 24.08 55.95 -24.11
N VAL A 453 24.89 55.66 -25.14
CA VAL A 453 26.35 55.80 -25.12
C VAL A 453 26.82 56.54 -26.37
N THR A 454 27.75 57.48 -26.20
CA THR A 454 28.36 58.23 -27.32
C THR A 454 29.63 57.53 -27.81
N SER A 455 29.66 57.24 -29.11
CA SER A 455 30.79 56.64 -29.82
C SER A 455 31.89 57.66 -30.13
N GLY A 456 33.08 57.19 -30.53
CA GLY A 456 34.23 58.06 -30.80
C GLY A 456 34.03 59.08 -31.94
N ASP A 457 33.07 58.80 -32.83
CA ASP A 457 32.65 59.67 -33.93
C ASP A 457 31.57 60.70 -33.54
N LEU A 458 31.25 60.80 -32.24
CA LEU A 458 30.20 61.64 -31.65
C LEU A 458 28.76 61.23 -32.03
N SER A 459 28.57 60.03 -32.58
CA SER A 459 27.23 59.43 -32.72
C SER A 459 26.74 58.84 -31.39
N SER A 460 25.43 58.82 -31.16
CA SER A 460 24.83 58.17 -29.99
C SER A 460 24.23 56.83 -30.39
N GLY A 461 24.62 55.77 -29.69
CA GLY A 461 23.99 54.44 -29.73
C GLY A 461 23.07 54.23 -28.53
N SER A 462 21.97 53.49 -28.73
CA SER A 462 21.04 53.09 -27.66
C SER A 462 21.08 51.58 -27.52
N TYR A 463 21.33 51.09 -26.30
CA TYR A 463 21.47 49.67 -25.99
C TYR A 463 20.38 49.26 -25.00
N SER A 464 19.51 48.32 -25.37
CA SER A 464 18.40 47.84 -24.53
C SER A 464 18.83 46.60 -23.72
N PHE A 465 18.32 46.51 -22.49
CA PHE A 465 18.53 45.42 -21.56
C PHE A 465 17.20 45.02 -20.92
N ASP A 466 16.88 43.73 -20.97
CA ASP A 466 15.68 43.19 -20.32
C ASP A 466 15.83 43.27 -18.80
N GLY A 467 14.72 43.57 -18.11
CA GLY A 467 14.64 43.69 -16.66
C GLY A 467 14.71 45.13 -16.17
N TYR A 468 15.24 45.31 -14.96
CA TYR A 468 15.16 46.58 -14.23
C TYR A 468 16.54 47.10 -13.82
N GLN A 469 16.71 48.42 -13.73
CA GLN A 469 18.00 49.01 -13.33
C GLN A 469 18.27 48.84 -11.83
N THR A 470 17.22 48.66 -11.02
CA THR A 470 17.34 48.53 -9.57
C THR A 470 16.47 47.40 -9.01
N LEU A 471 16.90 46.80 -7.88
CA LEU A 471 16.07 45.87 -7.12
C LEU A 471 14.78 46.51 -6.60
N GLU A 472 14.77 47.83 -6.36
CA GLU A 472 13.59 48.55 -5.90
C GLU A 472 12.50 48.60 -6.99
N GLU A 473 12.88 48.82 -8.24
CA GLU A 473 11.96 48.75 -9.39
C GLU A 473 11.40 47.34 -9.59
N LEU A 474 12.25 46.31 -9.53
CA LEU A 474 11.80 44.92 -9.64
C LEU A 474 10.83 44.59 -8.49
N LYS A 475 11.18 44.93 -7.25
CA LYS A 475 10.32 44.71 -6.09
C LYS A 475 8.98 45.44 -6.23
N LYS A 476 8.98 46.68 -6.71
CA LYS A 476 7.75 47.44 -6.92
C LYS A 476 6.78 46.68 -7.83
N ASN A 477 7.26 46.16 -8.97
CA ASN A 477 6.43 45.45 -9.93
C ASN A 477 6.00 44.06 -9.45
N TYR A 478 6.89 43.29 -8.82
CA TYR A 478 6.62 41.89 -8.45
C TYR A 478 6.17 41.68 -7.00
N VAL A 479 6.12 42.72 -6.18
CA VAL A 479 5.66 42.62 -4.79
C VAL A 479 4.65 43.72 -4.50
N ASP A 480 4.99 44.98 -4.72
CA ASP A 480 4.18 46.09 -4.21
C ASP A 480 2.92 46.32 -5.05
N GLU A 481 3.02 46.26 -6.39
CA GLU A 481 1.89 46.50 -7.31
C GLU A 481 0.90 45.33 -7.37
N VAL A 482 1.37 44.10 -7.09
CA VAL A 482 0.56 42.88 -7.07
C VAL A 482 0.04 42.52 -5.68
N ALA A 483 0.38 43.33 -4.66
CA ALA A 483 0.08 43.04 -3.25
C ALA A 483 -1.41 42.96 -2.94
N ASP A 484 -2.30 43.52 -3.76
CA ASP A 484 -3.75 43.40 -3.57
C ASP A 484 -4.24 41.98 -3.92
N GLU A 485 -3.66 41.35 -4.94
CA GLU A 485 -4.03 40.04 -5.48
C GLU A 485 -3.25 38.89 -4.82
N PHE A 486 -2.01 39.13 -4.40
CA PHE A 486 -1.09 38.11 -3.90
C PHE A 486 -0.56 38.40 -2.50
N ASP A 487 -0.44 37.37 -1.68
CA ASP A 487 0.42 37.37 -0.49
C ASP A 487 1.86 37.10 -0.93
N CYS A 488 2.74 38.10 -0.76
CA CYS A 488 4.09 38.04 -1.30
C CYS A 488 5.16 37.78 -0.22
N GLU A 489 6.15 36.94 -0.54
CA GLU A 489 7.42 36.85 0.17
C GLU A 489 8.55 37.37 -0.70
N TRP A 490 9.52 38.04 -0.08
CA TRP A 490 10.69 38.61 -0.74
C TRP A 490 11.93 38.21 0.06
N ASP A 491 12.71 37.28 -0.48
CA ASP A 491 13.95 36.79 0.12
C ASP A 491 15.15 37.13 -0.77
N VAL A 492 15.34 38.43 -0.94
CA VAL A 492 16.52 38.99 -1.63
C VAL A 492 17.46 39.51 -0.57
N SER A 493 18.53 38.78 -0.35
CA SER A 493 19.59 39.22 0.54
C SER A 493 20.56 40.10 -0.25
N GLY A 494 20.65 41.39 0.09
CA GLY A 494 21.70 42.27 -0.42
C GLY A 494 23.12 41.88 0.03
N LYS A 495 23.26 40.77 0.77
CA LYS A 495 24.51 40.03 0.90
C LYS A 495 24.51 38.98 -0.20
N LEU A 496 25.21 39.30 -1.28
CA LEU A 496 25.73 38.33 -2.22
C LEU A 496 26.32 37.15 -1.43
N GLU A 497 25.56 36.07 -1.26
CA GLU A 497 26.22 34.78 -1.26
C GLU A 497 26.87 34.68 -2.62
N ALA A 498 28.16 34.36 -2.63
CA ALA A 498 28.83 34.01 -3.86
C ALA A 498 28.19 32.71 -4.37
N VAL A 499 27.06 32.84 -5.06
CA VAL A 499 26.70 31.92 -6.12
C VAL A 499 27.61 32.29 -7.28
N ASP A 500 28.85 31.83 -7.18
CA ASP A 500 29.66 31.55 -8.35
C ASP A 500 29.09 30.28 -8.98
N LEU A 501 28.14 30.45 -9.89
CA LEU A 501 27.69 29.38 -10.78
C LEU A 501 27.56 29.94 -12.19
N GLY A 502 28.70 30.04 -12.86
CA GLY A 502 28.81 29.42 -14.17
C GLY A 502 28.16 30.14 -15.35
N VAL A 503 28.55 31.40 -15.59
CA VAL A 503 28.81 31.76 -16.99
C VAL A 503 30.30 31.50 -17.19
N THR A 504 30.62 30.32 -17.74
CA THR A 504 31.97 29.70 -17.89
C THR A 504 32.51 28.91 -16.68
N SER A 505 31.69 28.11 -16.00
CA SER A 505 32.25 27.08 -15.13
C SER A 505 32.98 26.05 -15.99
N ASP A 506 34.30 26.18 -16.06
CA ASP A 506 35.23 25.20 -16.61
C ASP A 506 35.19 23.85 -15.84
N TYR A 507 34.36 23.75 -14.80
CA TYR A 507 34.08 22.57 -13.99
C TYR A 507 32.89 21.75 -14.49
N LEU A 508 33.01 20.43 -14.40
CA LEU A 508 32.02 19.41 -14.73
C LEU A 508 31.02 19.16 -13.59
N CYS A 509 31.45 19.30 -12.34
CA CYS A 509 30.62 19.15 -11.15
C CYS A 509 30.99 20.23 -10.13
N SER A 510 30.58 21.47 -10.38
CA SER A 510 30.92 22.63 -9.54
C SER A 510 30.52 22.42 -8.07
N TYR A 511 29.35 21.82 -7.84
CA TYR A 511 28.74 21.56 -6.53
C TYR A 511 29.28 20.31 -5.81
N SER A 512 30.30 19.62 -6.36
CA SER A 512 30.90 18.42 -5.75
C SER A 512 31.44 18.64 -4.33
N SER A 513 31.68 19.90 -3.98
CA SER A 513 32.24 20.34 -2.70
C SER A 513 31.15 20.69 -1.66
N ASP A 514 29.91 20.93 -2.11
CA ASP A 514 28.85 21.56 -1.33
C ASP A 514 27.75 20.59 -0.88
N ARG A 515 27.45 19.55 -1.67
CA ARG A 515 26.46 18.52 -1.32
C ARG A 515 26.88 17.11 -1.72
N LEU A 516 26.26 16.12 -1.09
CA LEU A 516 26.42 14.73 -1.51
C LEU A 516 25.74 14.50 -2.87
N LEU A 517 26.43 13.82 -3.77
CA LEU A 517 25.88 13.39 -5.05
C LEU A 517 24.91 12.23 -4.85
N THR A 518 23.91 12.18 -5.71
CA THR A 518 22.84 11.17 -5.73
C THR A 518 22.89 10.35 -7.01
N ASP A 519 22.17 9.24 -7.02
CA ASP A 519 22.04 8.37 -8.20
C ASP A 519 21.51 9.16 -9.41
N SER A 520 20.56 10.08 -9.17
CA SER A 520 19.98 10.95 -10.19
C SER A 520 21.00 11.93 -10.78
N ASP A 521 21.92 12.47 -9.98
CA ASP A 521 22.98 13.35 -10.48
C ASP A 521 23.89 12.57 -11.44
N VAL A 522 24.23 11.33 -11.05
CA VAL A 522 25.07 10.44 -11.85
C VAL A 522 24.39 10.04 -13.16
N GLU A 523 23.10 9.72 -13.12
CA GLU A 523 22.31 9.46 -14.33
C GLU A 523 22.25 10.68 -15.25
N GLY A 524 22.08 11.88 -14.69
CA GLY A 524 22.16 13.14 -15.44
C GLY A 524 23.50 13.29 -16.17
N TYR A 525 24.60 12.97 -15.50
CA TYR A 525 25.93 12.96 -16.11
C TYR A 525 26.09 11.88 -17.18
N LEU A 526 25.60 10.66 -16.97
CA LEU A 526 25.75 9.58 -17.94
C LEU A 526 24.94 9.81 -19.22
N ASN A 527 23.83 10.56 -19.13
CA ASN A 527 22.92 10.81 -20.25
C ASN A 527 23.17 12.12 -21.01
N ALA A 528 24.07 12.98 -20.52
CA ALA A 528 24.40 14.25 -21.18
C ALA A 528 25.37 14.07 -22.36
N ASN A 529 25.36 15.04 -23.29
CA ASN A 529 26.27 15.07 -24.43
C ASN A 529 27.51 15.92 -24.11
N TYR A 530 28.70 15.32 -24.24
CA TYR A 530 30.00 15.95 -23.97
C TYR A 530 30.87 16.19 -25.21
N SER A 531 30.30 16.10 -26.42
CA SER A 531 31.05 16.23 -27.67
C SER A 531 31.87 17.53 -27.78
N GLU A 532 31.45 18.60 -27.11
CA GLU A 532 32.10 19.91 -27.12
C GLU A 532 33.21 20.07 -26.07
N TYR A 533 33.27 19.18 -25.08
CA TYR A 533 34.19 19.29 -23.94
C TYR A 533 35.58 18.69 -24.19
N ASN A 534 35.82 18.09 -25.36
CA ASN A 534 37.11 17.51 -25.77
C ASN A 534 37.77 16.64 -24.68
N PHE A 535 37.00 15.71 -24.09
CA PHE A 535 37.54 14.82 -23.07
C PHE A 535 38.67 13.92 -23.60
N PRO A 536 39.66 13.61 -22.76
CA PRO A 536 40.66 12.59 -23.07
C PRO A 536 40.02 11.28 -23.53
N GLU A 537 40.44 10.80 -24.71
CA GLU A 537 39.95 9.53 -25.27
C GLU A 537 40.18 8.36 -24.29
N GLY A 538 39.10 7.62 -24.00
CA GLY A 538 39.08 6.46 -23.11
C GLY A 538 38.74 6.77 -21.65
N ILE A 539 38.44 8.03 -21.31
CA ILE A 539 38.07 8.46 -19.96
C ILE A 539 36.58 8.81 -19.92
N ASN A 540 35.80 8.14 -19.05
CA ASN A 540 34.35 8.38 -18.93
C ASN A 540 34.05 9.65 -18.11
N ILE A 541 32.83 10.17 -18.22
CA ILE A 541 32.41 11.40 -17.51
C ILE A 541 32.55 11.29 -15.99
N ILE A 542 32.17 10.16 -15.40
CA ILE A 542 32.30 9.93 -13.95
C ILE A 542 33.78 9.98 -13.54
N GLN A 543 34.69 9.54 -14.41
CA GLN A 543 36.11 9.68 -14.24
C GLN A 543 36.59 11.11 -14.27
N MET A 544 36.11 11.88 -15.24
CA MET A 544 36.44 13.29 -15.36
C MET A 544 35.99 14.09 -14.12
N ILE A 545 34.82 13.79 -13.57
CA ILE A 545 34.30 14.47 -12.36
C ILE A 545 35.18 14.20 -11.13
N ILE A 546 35.60 12.95 -10.87
CA ILE A 546 36.50 12.71 -9.74
C ILE A 546 37.86 13.34 -9.98
N ASN A 547 38.39 13.25 -11.20
CA ASN A 547 39.67 13.89 -11.52
C ASN A 547 39.60 15.40 -11.29
N GLU A 548 38.46 16.02 -11.59
CA GLU A 548 38.22 17.42 -11.28
C GLU A 548 38.22 17.70 -9.77
N ILE A 549 37.59 16.84 -8.95
CA ILE A 549 37.65 16.97 -7.49
C ILE A 549 39.11 16.93 -7.01
N TYR A 550 39.95 16.03 -7.52
CA TYR A 550 41.38 16.00 -7.20
C TYR A 550 42.15 17.22 -7.73
N ALA A 551 41.83 17.67 -8.94
CA ALA A 551 42.46 18.82 -9.56
C ALA A 551 42.17 20.12 -8.79
N LYS A 552 40.94 20.30 -8.27
CA LYS A 552 40.54 21.46 -7.43
C LYS A 552 41.49 21.65 -6.25
N HIS A 553 41.96 20.54 -5.69
CA HIS A 553 42.87 20.50 -4.54
C HIS A 553 44.36 20.41 -4.92
N GLY A 554 44.70 20.60 -6.20
CA GLY A 554 46.09 20.70 -6.65
C GLY A 554 46.76 19.36 -6.96
N TYR A 555 46.01 18.32 -7.31
CA TYR A 555 46.64 17.08 -7.78
C TYR A 555 47.38 17.28 -9.11
N GLU A 556 48.68 16.98 -9.14
CA GLU A 556 49.49 17.05 -10.35
C GLU A 556 49.36 15.76 -11.17
N PHE A 557 48.65 15.83 -12.30
CA PHE A 557 48.50 14.67 -13.19
C PHE A 557 49.80 14.34 -13.93
N THR A 558 50.25 13.09 -13.76
CA THR A 558 51.39 12.52 -14.50
C THR A 558 51.01 12.03 -15.89
N ASP A 559 49.73 11.78 -16.14
CA ASP A 559 49.20 11.43 -17.44
C ASP A 559 49.10 12.64 -18.35
N SER A 560 49.69 12.52 -19.53
CA SER A 560 49.78 13.63 -20.47
C SER A 560 48.41 14.11 -20.97
N LYS A 561 47.39 13.24 -21.06
CA LYS A 561 46.06 13.64 -21.55
C LYS A 561 45.29 14.41 -20.49
N LEU A 562 45.27 13.92 -19.24
CA LEU A 562 44.62 14.61 -18.12
C LEU A 562 45.36 15.90 -17.77
N SER A 563 46.70 15.86 -17.77
CA SER A 563 47.54 17.04 -17.56
C SER A 563 47.26 18.11 -18.62
N ALA A 564 47.15 17.74 -19.90
CA ALA A 564 46.79 18.69 -20.96
C ALA A 564 45.37 19.23 -20.80
N TYR A 565 44.40 18.37 -20.45
CA TYR A 565 43.01 18.78 -20.22
C TYR A 565 42.91 19.81 -19.08
N PHE A 566 43.42 19.48 -17.89
CA PHE A 566 43.30 20.35 -16.72
C PHE A 566 44.21 21.57 -16.81
N SER A 567 45.34 21.52 -17.52
CA SER A 567 46.21 22.70 -17.72
C SER A 567 45.56 23.82 -18.54
N ASN A 568 44.51 23.50 -19.31
CA ASN A 568 43.68 24.51 -19.98
C ASN A 568 42.67 25.16 -19.04
N LYS A 569 42.45 24.61 -17.84
CA LYS A 569 41.53 25.15 -16.83
C LYS A 569 42.23 26.23 -16.02
N THR A 570 41.66 27.44 -16.02
CA THR A 570 42.26 28.62 -15.38
C THR A 570 42.48 28.43 -13.87
N TRP A 571 41.54 27.78 -13.20
CA TRP A 571 41.59 27.46 -11.77
C TRP A 571 42.69 26.45 -11.43
N TYR A 572 42.88 25.43 -12.26
CA TYR A 572 43.95 24.45 -12.07
C TYR A 572 45.33 25.07 -12.36
N LYS A 573 45.44 25.85 -13.44
CA LYS A 573 46.68 26.54 -13.81
C LYS A 573 47.17 27.49 -12.71
N SER A 574 46.26 28.20 -12.05
CA SER A 574 46.56 29.17 -10.99
C SER A 574 47.01 28.54 -9.68
N ASN A 575 46.74 27.25 -9.46
CA ASN A 575 47.23 26.53 -8.29
C ASN A 575 48.75 26.28 -8.40
N THR A 576 49.53 26.91 -7.52
CA THR A 576 51.00 26.82 -7.49
C THR A 576 51.53 25.72 -6.56
N ASN A 577 50.68 25.14 -5.72
CA ASN A 577 51.03 24.11 -4.74
C ASN A 577 50.60 22.72 -5.22
N LYS A 578 50.88 22.41 -6.49
CA LYS A 578 50.51 21.10 -7.04
C LYS A 578 51.44 20.02 -6.50
N VAL A 579 50.87 18.86 -6.19
CA VAL A 579 51.62 17.67 -5.77
C VAL A 579 51.06 16.43 -6.47
N ASN A 580 51.95 15.53 -6.85
CA ASN A 580 51.61 14.27 -7.50
C ASN A 580 51.16 13.16 -6.52
N ASP A 581 51.10 13.45 -5.21
CA ASP A 581 50.61 12.54 -4.18
C ASP A 581 49.09 12.69 -3.96
N MET A 582 48.34 11.70 -4.41
CA MET A 582 46.88 11.68 -4.35
C MET A 582 46.37 11.58 -2.90
N ASN A 583 47.13 10.99 -1.98
CA ASN A 583 46.75 10.91 -0.57
C ASN A 583 46.89 12.27 0.11
N ALA A 584 47.99 12.97 -0.15
CA ALA A 584 48.22 14.31 0.37
C ALA A 584 47.11 15.28 -0.09
N VAL A 585 46.68 15.16 -1.35
CA VAL A 585 45.55 15.93 -1.88
C VAL A 585 44.22 15.49 -1.28
N SER A 586 43.98 14.18 -1.12
CA SER A 586 42.76 13.68 -0.49
C SER A 586 42.62 14.15 0.96
N ASP A 587 43.72 14.31 1.69
CA ASP A 587 43.72 14.82 3.06
C ASP A 587 43.27 16.29 3.15
N SER A 588 43.43 17.09 2.08
CA SER A 588 42.93 18.47 2.02
C SER A 588 41.47 18.59 1.56
N MET A 589 40.86 17.51 1.07
CA MET A 589 39.46 17.50 0.65
C MET A 589 38.49 17.57 1.83
N SER A 590 37.30 18.13 1.58
CA SER A 590 36.20 18.10 2.53
C SER A 590 35.66 16.67 2.71
N GLU A 591 34.97 16.41 3.82
CA GLU A 591 34.30 15.12 4.05
C GLU A 591 33.19 14.84 3.02
N ILE A 592 32.59 15.90 2.44
CA ILE A 592 31.59 15.77 1.38
C ILE A 592 32.27 15.31 0.09
N GLU A 593 33.39 15.92 -0.29
CA GLU A 593 34.15 15.56 -1.50
C GLU A 593 34.67 14.12 -1.41
N LYS A 594 35.20 13.71 -0.26
CA LYS A 594 35.63 12.31 -0.04
C LYS A 594 34.48 11.32 -0.23
N LYS A 595 33.31 11.61 0.35
CA LYS A 595 32.12 10.77 0.18
C LYS A 595 31.61 10.76 -1.25
N ASN A 596 31.68 11.89 -1.96
CA ASN A 596 31.31 11.98 -3.37
C ASN A 596 32.27 11.19 -4.26
N VAL A 597 33.57 11.23 -3.98
CA VAL A 597 34.55 10.39 -4.66
C VAL A 597 34.25 8.91 -4.42
N ASP A 598 33.98 8.50 -3.18
CA ASP A 598 33.60 7.11 -2.86
C ASP A 598 32.29 6.69 -3.56
N PHE A 599 31.28 7.58 -3.57
CA PHE A 599 30.00 7.36 -4.22
C PHE A 599 30.14 7.22 -5.74
N LEU A 600 30.81 8.17 -6.42
CA LEU A 600 31.05 8.13 -7.86
C LEU A 600 31.87 6.91 -8.29
N ASN A 601 32.77 6.44 -7.43
CA ASN A 601 33.54 5.21 -7.70
C ASN A 601 32.66 3.96 -7.78
N SER A 602 31.43 3.97 -7.23
CA SER A 602 30.50 2.84 -7.35
C SER A 602 29.83 2.72 -8.73
N TYR A 603 29.94 3.76 -9.58
CA TYR A 603 29.33 3.83 -10.91
C TYR A 603 30.32 3.58 -12.07
N ARG A 604 31.50 3.03 -11.76
CA ARG A 604 32.60 2.89 -12.72
C ARG A 604 32.88 1.48 -13.17
#